data_AF-A0A6J4PR45-F1
#
_entry.id   AF-A0A6J4PR45-F1
#
_cell.length_a   1.000
_cell.length_b   1.000
_cell.length_c   1.000
_cell.angle_alpha   90.00
_cell.angle_beta   90.00
_cell.angle_gamma   90.00
#
_symmetry.space_group_name_H-M   'P 1'
#
loop_
_entity.id
_entity.type
_entity.pdbx_description
1 polymer ?
#
loop_
_entity_poly.entity_id
_entity_poly.type
_entity_poly.pdbx_seq_one_letter_code
_entity_poly.pdbx_strand_id
1 'polypeptide(L)'
;MSRFAWAHAHETLIWASRSRSSRHTFNYELINSPDPTGQVSSVWRIPTVPRREKLYGYHPTQKPLRLVRRALLASTREGDLVFDPFSGSGTTAVAARELNRSFVGAELEEEFVKLSARRVAATKRGSMLREISEQFWAGG
;
A
#
# COMPACT_ATOMS: atom_id res chain seq x y z
N MET A 1 -13.69 32.62 9.30
CA MET A 1 -12.72 31.75 8.59
C MET A 1 -13.12 31.69 7.13
N SER A 2 -12.19 31.99 6.22
CA SER A 2 -12.47 32.35 4.82
C SER A 2 -13.22 31.25 4.05
N ARG A 3 -14.21 31.67 3.26
CA ARG A 3 -15.17 30.83 2.53
C ARG A 3 -14.73 30.62 1.05
N PHE A 4 -13.43 30.70 0.77
CA PHE A 4 -12.86 30.79 -0.59
C PHE A 4 -11.53 30.03 -0.75
N ALA A 5 -11.49 28.75 -0.40
CA ALA A 5 -10.36 27.89 -0.75
C ALA A 5 -10.87 26.63 -1.47
N TRP A 6 -10.14 26.19 -2.49
CA TRP A 6 -10.38 24.90 -3.12
C TRP A 6 -10.17 23.79 -2.10
N ALA A 7 -11.05 22.80 -2.09
CA ALA A 7 -10.94 21.68 -1.16
C ALA A 7 -9.66 20.88 -1.43
N HIS A 8 -8.95 20.51 -0.35
CA HIS A 8 -7.84 19.56 -0.44
C HIS A 8 -8.39 18.20 -0.86
N ALA A 9 -8.09 17.79 -2.09
CA ALA A 9 -8.60 16.56 -2.70
C ALA A 9 -7.48 15.60 -3.16
N HIS A 10 -6.23 15.90 -2.83
CA HIS A 10 -5.08 15.08 -3.20
C HIS A 10 -4.00 15.05 -2.11
N GLU A 11 -3.19 14.01 -2.16
CA GLU A 11 -1.91 13.89 -1.46
C GLU A 11 -0.83 13.55 -2.50
N THR A 12 0.44 13.83 -2.18
CA THR A 12 1.57 13.58 -3.09
C THR A 12 2.49 12.51 -2.50
N LEU A 13 2.81 11.50 -3.30
CA LEU A 13 3.81 10.48 -2.98
C LEU A 13 5.08 10.75 -3.79
N ILE A 14 6.25 10.64 -3.15
CA ILE A 14 7.55 10.70 -3.83
C ILE A 14 8.15 9.30 -3.85
N TRP A 15 8.56 8.85 -5.03
CA TRP A 15 9.31 7.61 -5.21
C TRP A 15 10.73 7.93 -5.68
N ALA A 16 11.72 7.43 -4.95
CA ALA A 16 13.13 7.72 -5.19
C ALA A 16 13.99 6.48 -4.95
N SER A 17 15.10 6.38 -5.69
CA SER A 17 16.15 5.39 -5.46
C SER A 17 17.21 5.95 -4.49
N ARG A 18 17.95 5.06 -3.84
CA ARG A 18 19.03 5.44 -2.89
C ARG A 18 20.11 6.32 -3.51
N SER A 19 20.42 6.11 -4.78
CA SER A 19 21.35 6.93 -5.56
C SER A 19 20.98 6.88 -7.04
N ARG A 20 21.61 7.74 -7.85
CA ARG A 20 21.44 7.75 -9.32
C ARG A 20 21.85 6.44 -10.00
N SER A 21 22.83 5.73 -9.42
CA SER A 21 23.36 4.46 -9.95
C SER A 21 22.69 3.23 -9.33
N SER A 22 21.86 3.40 -8.31
CA SER A 22 21.19 2.28 -7.65
C SER A 22 20.15 1.66 -8.58
N ARG A 23 20.20 0.34 -8.74
CA ARG A 23 19.09 -0.41 -9.32
C ARG A 23 17.92 -0.37 -8.35
N HIS A 24 16.72 -0.20 -8.88
CA HIS A 24 15.48 -0.27 -8.13
C HIS A 24 14.54 -1.29 -8.79
N THR A 25 13.66 -1.88 -8.00
CA THR A 25 12.61 -2.76 -8.52
C THR A 25 11.47 -1.89 -9.03
N PHE A 26 11.01 -2.17 -10.25
CA PHE A 26 9.75 -1.63 -10.77
C PHE A 26 9.04 -2.70 -11.61
N ASN A 27 8.02 -3.32 -11.04
CA ASN A 27 7.30 -4.42 -11.66
C ASN A 27 6.25 -3.89 -12.65
N TYR A 28 6.69 -3.48 -13.84
CA TYR A 28 5.82 -2.93 -14.90
C TYR A 28 4.59 -3.81 -15.18
N GLU A 29 4.80 -5.12 -15.26
CA GLU A 29 3.75 -6.09 -15.60
C GLU A 29 2.66 -6.17 -14.52
N LEU A 30 3.02 -6.06 -13.24
CA LEU A 30 2.06 -6.20 -12.14
C LEU A 30 1.17 -4.97 -11.93
N ILE A 31 1.60 -3.82 -12.43
CA ILE A 31 0.90 -2.55 -12.22
C ILE A 31 0.15 -2.09 -13.45
N ASN A 32 0.66 -2.37 -14.65
CA ASN A 32 0.06 -1.97 -15.91
C ASN A 32 -0.90 -3.05 -16.43
N SER A 33 -1.88 -2.61 -17.20
CA SER A 33 -2.69 -3.52 -18.02
C SER A 33 -1.79 -4.20 -19.06
N PRO A 34 -2.12 -5.43 -19.52
CA PRO A 34 -1.52 -6.02 -20.72
C PRO A 34 -1.70 -5.14 -21.97
N ASP A 35 -2.69 -4.25 -21.97
CA ASP A 35 -2.89 -3.23 -22.99
C ASP A 35 -1.76 -2.18 -22.98
N PRO A 36 -0.98 -2.03 -24.06
CA PRO A 36 0.09 -1.03 -24.17
C PRO A 36 -0.38 0.42 -24.01
N THR A 37 -1.66 0.70 -24.25
CA THR A 37 -2.27 2.03 -24.06
C THR A 37 -2.76 2.25 -22.63
N GLY A 38 -2.77 1.19 -21.81
CA GLY A 38 -3.23 1.17 -20.42
C GLY A 38 -2.14 1.43 -19.38
N GLN A 39 -1.10 2.19 -19.73
CA GLN A 39 -0.02 2.52 -18.79
C GLN A 39 -0.58 3.27 -17.58
N VAL A 40 -0.13 2.87 -16.40
CA VAL A 40 -0.47 3.50 -15.13
C VAL A 40 0.01 4.93 -15.10
N SER A 41 -0.94 5.85 -15.01
CA SER A 41 -0.67 7.26 -14.73
C SER A 41 0.00 7.45 -13.36
N SER A 42 0.81 8.50 -13.24
CA SER A 42 1.31 9.01 -11.95
C SER A 42 0.22 9.62 -11.07
N VAL A 43 -1.00 9.83 -11.60
CA VAL A 43 -2.16 10.31 -10.86
C VAL A 43 -3.07 9.13 -10.50
N TRP A 44 -3.15 8.78 -9.22
CA TRP A 44 -3.95 7.66 -8.75
C TRP A 44 -5.26 8.11 -8.12
N ARG A 45 -6.39 7.72 -8.73
CA ARG A 45 -7.73 7.95 -8.18
C ARG A 45 -8.08 6.84 -7.19
N ILE A 46 -7.75 7.06 -5.91
CA ILE A 46 -7.97 6.09 -4.84
C ILE A 46 -8.99 6.69 -3.84
N PRO A 47 -10.10 5.98 -3.54
CA PRO A 47 -11.05 6.46 -2.55
C PRO A 47 -10.44 6.47 -1.15
N THR A 48 -11.07 7.20 -0.24
CA THR A 48 -10.69 7.20 1.18
C THR A 48 -10.86 5.82 1.80
N VAL A 49 -10.30 5.65 3.01
CA VAL A 49 -10.31 4.37 3.73
C VAL A 49 -11.74 3.87 3.93
N PRO A 50 -12.12 2.72 3.32
CA PRO A 50 -13.46 2.17 3.45
C PRO A 50 -13.70 1.63 4.87
N ARG A 51 -14.96 1.54 5.30
CA ARG A 51 -15.34 1.07 6.65
C ARG A 51 -14.73 -0.29 7.00
N ARG A 52 -14.65 -1.22 6.04
CA ARG A 52 -14.06 -2.56 6.25
C ARG A 52 -12.60 -2.53 6.70
N GLU A 53 -11.84 -1.49 6.34
CA GLU A 53 -10.43 -1.36 6.74
C GLU A 53 -10.28 -0.83 8.18
N LYS A 54 -11.39 -0.43 8.82
CA LYS A 54 -11.46 0.13 10.18
C LYS A 54 -12.08 -0.85 11.19
N LEU A 55 -12.33 -2.11 10.79
CA LEU A 55 -13.00 -3.12 11.64
C LEU A 55 -12.27 -3.40 12.96
N TYR A 56 -10.95 -3.23 12.99
CA TYR A 56 -10.10 -3.52 14.15
C TYR A 56 -9.78 -2.30 15.03
N GLY A 57 -10.32 -1.13 14.66
CA GLY A 57 -10.12 0.14 15.34
C GLY A 57 -9.92 1.31 14.37
N TYR A 58 -9.86 2.51 14.93
CA TYR A 58 -9.72 3.77 14.20
C TYR A 58 -8.33 4.38 14.41
N HIS A 59 -7.77 4.93 13.34
CA HIS A 59 -6.60 5.81 13.39
C HIS A 59 -6.90 7.05 12.55
N PRO A 60 -6.64 8.27 13.04
CA PRO A 60 -7.04 9.51 12.38
C PRO A 60 -6.57 9.64 10.93
N THR A 61 -5.32 9.24 10.68
CA THR A 61 -4.65 9.39 9.38
C THR A 61 -4.36 8.07 8.67
N GLN A 62 -5.16 7.02 8.94
CA GLN A 62 -5.00 5.72 8.28
C GLN A 62 -4.96 5.88 6.75
N LYS A 63 -3.95 5.30 6.09
CA LYS A 63 -3.87 5.26 4.63
C LYS A 63 -4.69 4.09 4.06
N PRO A 64 -5.33 4.24 2.87
CA PRO A 64 -6.06 3.14 2.24
C PRO A 64 -5.13 2.00 1.81
N LEU A 65 -5.54 0.76 2.03
CA LEU A 65 -4.75 -0.41 1.63
C LEU A 65 -4.46 -0.43 0.12
N ARG A 66 -5.41 0.01 -0.71
CA ARG A 66 -5.23 0.09 -2.17
C ARG A 66 -4.01 0.92 -2.57
N LEU A 67 -3.76 2.03 -1.87
CA LEU A 67 -2.61 2.90 -2.12
C LEU A 67 -1.31 2.15 -1.82
N VAL A 68 -1.20 1.58 -0.61
CA VAL A 68 0.04 0.95 -0.16
C VAL A 68 0.32 -0.35 -0.91
N ARG A 69 -0.70 -1.18 -1.17
CA ARG A 69 -0.56 -2.39 -2.00
C ARG A 69 -0.01 -2.06 -3.39
N ARG A 70 -0.53 -1.01 -4.05
CA ARG A 70 -0.05 -0.60 -5.36
C ARG A 70 1.41 -0.17 -5.32
N ALA A 71 1.80 0.63 -4.32
CA ALA A 71 3.18 1.06 -4.14
C ALA A 71 4.13 -0.13 -3.89
N LEU A 72 3.75 -1.07 -3.03
CA LEU A 72 4.56 -2.26 -2.73
C LEU A 72 4.66 -3.20 -3.94
N LEU A 73 3.56 -3.44 -4.66
CA LEU A 73 3.57 -4.23 -5.89
C LEU A 73 4.47 -3.62 -6.95
N ALA A 74 4.46 -2.29 -7.11
CA ALA A 74 5.34 -1.61 -8.03
C ALA A 74 6.81 -1.80 -7.63
N SER A 75 7.14 -1.64 -6.34
CA SER A 75 8.52 -1.38 -5.89
C SER A 75 9.22 -2.52 -5.16
N THR A 76 8.57 -3.68 -4.96
CA THR A 76 9.12 -4.81 -4.18
C THR A 76 8.81 -6.16 -4.83
N ARG A 77 9.63 -7.16 -4.54
CA ARG A 77 9.40 -8.57 -4.87
C ARG A 77 8.81 -9.31 -3.69
N GLU A 78 8.25 -10.50 -3.93
CA GLU A 78 7.89 -11.39 -2.83
C GLU A 78 9.10 -11.72 -1.97
N GLY A 79 8.89 -11.84 -0.65
CA GLY A 79 9.96 -12.05 0.31
C GLY A 79 10.75 -10.80 0.71
N ASP A 80 10.71 -9.71 -0.06
CA ASP A 80 11.41 -8.47 0.29
C ASP A 80 10.97 -7.93 1.66
N LEU A 81 11.87 -7.21 2.32
CA LEU A 81 11.62 -6.54 3.59
C LEU A 81 11.17 -5.09 3.36
N VAL A 82 10.01 -4.74 3.90
CA VAL A 82 9.46 -3.37 3.88
C VAL A 82 9.64 -2.71 5.25
N PHE A 83 10.24 -1.52 5.28
CA PHE A 83 10.39 -0.74 6.52
C PHE A 83 9.44 0.47 6.53
N ASP A 84 8.71 0.64 7.63
CA ASP A 84 7.82 1.78 7.88
C ASP A 84 8.09 2.41 9.26
N PRO A 85 8.83 3.54 9.33
CA PRO A 85 9.15 4.19 10.59
C PRO A 85 7.97 4.92 11.25
N PHE A 86 6.82 5.04 10.56
CA PHE A 86 5.62 5.73 11.04
C PHE A 86 4.40 4.85 10.80
N SER A 87 4.46 3.63 11.31
CA SER A 87 3.57 2.55 10.91
C SER A 87 2.11 2.77 11.31
N GLY A 88 1.84 3.57 12.35
CA GLY A 88 0.50 3.97 12.78
C GLY A 88 -0.43 2.78 12.91
N SER A 89 -1.56 2.85 12.21
CA SER A 89 -2.53 1.75 12.15
C SER A 89 -2.03 0.44 11.52
N GLY A 90 -0.80 0.35 11.00
CA GLY A 90 -0.23 -0.85 10.40
C GLY A 90 -0.62 -1.12 8.96
N THR A 91 -1.08 -0.12 8.19
CA THR A 91 -1.50 -0.33 6.78
C THR A 91 -0.38 -0.95 5.94
N THR A 92 0.88 -0.50 6.11
CA THR A 92 2.04 -1.07 5.40
C THR A 92 2.30 -2.52 5.78
N ALA A 93 2.21 -2.85 7.07
CA ALA A 93 2.39 -4.22 7.56
C ALA A 93 1.32 -5.18 7.01
N VAL A 94 0.06 -4.74 7.00
CA VAL A 94 -1.05 -5.50 6.41
C VAL A 94 -0.80 -5.72 4.91
N ALA A 95 -0.54 -4.65 4.15
CA ALA A 95 -0.30 -4.76 2.71
C ALA A 95 0.91 -5.65 2.38
N ALA A 96 2.01 -5.52 3.13
CA ALA A 96 3.19 -6.36 2.98
C ALA A 96 2.84 -7.84 3.22
N ARG A 97 2.11 -8.16 4.31
CA ARG A 97 1.72 -9.53 4.63
C ARG A 97 0.80 -10.14 3.56
N GLU A 98 -0.20 -9.40 3.09
CA GLU A 98 -1.11 -9.83 2.02
C GLU A 98 -0.38 -10.13 0.71
N LEU A 99 0.69 -9.38 0.45
CA LEU A 99 1.54 -9.53 -0.72
C LEU A 99 2.71 -10.50 -0.49
N ASN A 100 2.77 -11.22 0.62
CA ASN A 100 3.88 -12.14 0.94
C ASN A 100 5.27 -11.45 1.01
N ARG A 101 5.30 -10.22 1.53
CA ARG A 101 6.53 -9.51 1.91
C ARG A 101 6.75 -9.60 3.43
N SER A 102 7.99 -9.44 3.85
CA SER A 102 8.34 -9.22 5.25
C SER A 102 8.20 -7.73 5.58
N PHE A 103 8.01 -7.38 6.85
CA PHE A 103 7.92 -5.98 7.25
C PHE A 103 8.58 -5.73 8.62
N VAL A 104 9.08 -4.52 8.82
CA VAL A 104 9.41 -3.93 10.12
C VAL A 104 8.70 -2.58 10.20
N GLY A 105 7.98 -2.34 11.29
CA GLY A 105 7.31 -1.07 11.55
C GLY A 105 7.73 -0.50 12.90
N ALA A 106 7.81 0.83 13.00
CA ALA A 106 7.94 1.54 14.27
C ALA A 106 6.70 2.42 14.50
N GLU A 107 6.25 2.52 15.75
CA GLU A 107 5.14 3.36 16.18
C GLU A 107 5.35 3.73 17.65
N LEU A 108 5.12 4.99 18.00
CA LEU A 108 5.35 5.51 19.35
C LEU A 108 4.14 5.25 20.26
N GLU A 109 2.93 5.36 19.70
CA GLU A 109 1.70 5.26 20.48
C GLU A 109 1.30 3.79 20.66
N GLU A 110 1.28 3.33 21.91
CA GLU A 110 1.01 1.93 22.25
C GLU A 110 -0.37 1.46 21.74
N GLU A 111 -1.36 2.35 21.71
CA GLU A 111 -2.69 2.06 21.16
C GLU A 111 -2.64 1.70 19.66
N PHE A 112 -1.79 2.37 18.89
CA PHE A 112 -1.62 2.13 17.46
C PHE A 112 -0.75 0.91 17.18
N VAL A 113 0.24 0.63 18.04
CA VAL A 113 0.95 -0.66 18.03
C VAL A 113 -0.04 -1.82 18.20
N LYS A 114 -0.94 -1.74 19.19
CA LYS A 114 -1.98 -2.76 19.44
C LYS A 114 -2.96 -2.88 18.27
N LEU A 115 -3.39 -1.76 17.69
CA LEU A 115 -4.24 -1.74 16.50
C LEU A 115 -3.57 -2.43 15.31
N SER A 116 -2.33 -2.06 15.02
CA SER A 116 -1.50 -2.66 13.97
C SER A 116 -1.37 -4.17 14.16
N ALA A 117 -1.03 -4.62 15.38
CA ALA A 117 -0.91 -6.04 15.71
C ALA A 117 -2.21 -6.82 15.45
N ARG A 118 -3.37 -6.29 15.87
CA ARG A 118 -4.69 -6.92 15.60
C ARG A 118 -4.95 -7.06 14.10
N ARG A 119 -4.71 -6.00 13.34
CA ARG A 119 -4.92 -6.01 11.88
C ARG A 119 -4.01 -7.02 11.18
N VAL A 120 -2.72 -7.04 11.54
CA VAL A 120 -1.74 -7.99 11.00
C VAL A 120 -2.11 -9.43 11.36
N ALA A 121 -2.53 -9.70 12.60
CA ALA A 121 -2.93 -11.03 13.05
C ALA A 121 -4.12 -11.57 12.25
N ALA A 122 -5.09 -10.72 11.95
CA ALA A 122 -6.25 -11.08 11.13
C ALA A 122 -5.95 -11.20 9.62
N THR A 123 -4.74 -10.83 9.19
CA THR A 123 -4.36 -10.85 7.78
C THR A 123 -3.74 -12.19 7.40
N LYS A 124 -4.24 -12.81 6.32
CA LYS A 124 -3.65 -14.04 5.78
C LYS A 124 -2.47 -13.69 4.87
N ARG A 125 -1.32 -14.33 5.10
CA ARG A 125 -0.12 -14.10 4.27
C ARG A 125 -0.38 -14.56 2.82
N GLY A 126 0.00 -13.72 1.85
CA GLY A 126 -0.14 -14.02 0.42
C GLY A 126 -1.58 -14.05 -0.08
N SER A 127 -2.56 -13.53 0.67
CA SER A 127 -3.97 -13.56 0.27
C SER A 127 -4.24 -12.82 -1.04
N MET A 128 -3.49 -11.75 -1.33
CA MET A 128 -3.66 -10.95 -2.55
C MET A 128 -2.94 -11.56 -3.76
N LEU A 129 -1.99 -12.48 -3.58
CA LEU A 129 -1.26 -13.08 -4.70
C LEU A 129 -2.17 -13.94 -5.59
N ARG A 130 -3.16 -14.60 -4.96
CA ARG A 130 -4.17 -15.38 -5.69
C ARG A 130 -5.00 -14.49 -6.62
N GLU A 131 -5.53 -13.39 -6.08
CA GLU A 131 -6.31 -12.43 -6.86
C GLU A 131 -5.52 -11.85 -8.04
N ILE A 132 -4.23 -11.54 -7.81
CA ILE A 132 -3.33 -11.07 -8.88
C ILE A 132 -3.15 -12.18 -9.92
N SER A 133 -2.80 -13.40 -9.50
CA SER A 133 -2.61 -14.51 -10.43
C SER A 133 -3.87 -14.80 -11.26
N GLU A 134 -5.06 -14.76 -10.65
CA GLU A 134 -6.33 -14.96 -11.36
C GLU A 134 -6.58 -13.83 -12.38
N GLN A 135 -6.30 -12.57 -12.04
CA GLN A 135 -6.43 -11.45 -12.98
C GLN A 135 -5.46 -11.54 -14.17
N PHE A 136 -4.24 -12.05 -13.96
CA PHE A 136 -3.24 -12.16 -15.02
C PHE A 136 -3.39 -13.43 -15.87
N TRP A 137 -3.75 -14.57 -15.28
CA TRP A 137 -3.81 -15.87 -15.98
C TRP A 137 -5.20 -16.26 -16.48
N ALA A 138 -6.28 -15.63 -16.01
CA ALA A 138 -7.63 -15.88 -16.53
C ALA A 138 -7.99 -15.03 -17.76
N GLY A 139 -7.07 -14.20 -18.25
CA GLY A 139 -7.27 -13.29 -19.40
C GLY A 139 -6.44 -13.62 -20.64
N GLY A 140 -5.82 -14.81 -20.73
CA GLY A 140 -5.01 -15.28 -21.86
C GLY A 140 -5.56 -16.55 -22.50
#